data_AF-A0A7K8G2X2-F1
#
_entry.id   AF-A0A7K8G2X2-F1
#
_cell.length_a   1.000
_cell.length_b   1.000
_cell.length_c   1.000
_cell.angle_alpha   90.00
_cell.angle_beta   90.00
_cell.angle_gamma   90.00
#
_symmetry.space_group_name_H-M   'P 1'
#
loop_
_entity.id
_entity.type
_entity.pdbx_description
1 polymer ?
#
loop_
_entity_poly.entity_id
_entity_poly.type
_entity_poly.pdbx_seq_one_letter_code
_entity_poly.pdbx_strand_id
1 'polypeptide(L)'
;QGPNRVLSERRSEQRRLLSAIGSAALPDSDLLKLNQLKFRKKRLRFGRSRIHEWGLFAMEPIAADEMVIEYVGQNIRQVVADMREKRYAQEGIGSSYLFRVDHDTIIDATKCGNLARFIN
;
A
#
# COMPACT_ATOMS: atom_id res chain seq x y z
N GLN A 1 20.84 -5.52 23.15
CA GLN A 1 20.67 -4.26 22.39
C GLN A 1 19.94 -4.60 21.10
N GLY A 2 18.70 -4.14 20.92
CA GLY A 2 17.76 -4.74 19.97
C GLY A 2 17.87 -4.22 18.52
N PRO A 3 17.50 -5.04 17.52
CA PRO A 3 17.55 -4.69 16.09
C PRO A 3 16.68 -3.48 15.71
N ASN A 4 15.73 -3.10 16.56
CA ASN A 4 14.78 -2.03 16.31
C ASN A 4 15.42 -0.62 16.35
N ARG A 5 16.49 -0.43 17.13
CA ARG A 5 17.20 0.86 17.24
C ARG A 5 17.93 1.22 15.95
N VAL A 6 18.60 0.24 15.35
CA VAL A 6 19.35 0.39 14.09
C VAL A 6 18.43 0.72 12.90
N LEU A 7 17.23 0.14 12.86
CA LEU A 7 16.24 0.45 11.82
C LEU A 7 15.67 1.86 12.00
N SER A 8 15.45 2.29 13.24
CA SER A 8 15.01 3.67 13.56
C SER A 8 16.07 4.72 13.17
N GLU A 9 17.34 4.43 13.45
CA GLU A 9 18.48 5.29 13.09
C GLU A 9 18.62 5.40 11.56
N ARG A 10 18.56 4.28 10.83
CA ARG A 10 18.56 4.30 9.35
C ARG A 10 17.38 5.08 8.75
N ARG A 11 16.18 5.03 9.37
CA ARG A 11 15.01 5.83 8.95
C ARG A 11 15.24 7.33 9.15
N SER A 12 15.85 7.72 10.27
CA SER A 12 16.20 9.11 10.56
C SER A 12 17.26 9.62 9.58
N GLU A 13 18.30 8.82 9.32
CA GLU A 13 19.37 9.14 8.37
C GLU A 13 18.84 9.29 6.94
N GLN A 14 17.97 8.38 6.49
CA GLN A 14 17.38 8.48 5.16
C GLN A 14 16.45 9.70 5.03
N ARG A 15 15.67 10.03 6.07
CA ARG A 15 14.84 11.25 6.09
C ARG A 15 15.72 12.51 6.00
N ARG A 16 16.85 12.52 6.72
CA ARG A 16 17.84 13.61 6.66
C ARG A 16 18.47 13.70 5.28
N LEU A 17 18.85 12.58 4.66
CA LEU A 17 19.43 12.55 3.31
C LEU A 17 18.44 13.07 2.26
N LEU A 18 17.18 12.62 2.31
CA LEU A 18 16.13 13.08 1.41
C LEU A 18 15.82 14.58 1.60
N SER A 19 15.87 15.08 2.84
CA SER A 19 15.70 16.50 3.14
C SER A 19 16.91 17.34 2.67
N ALA A 20 18.13 16.81 2.77
CA ALA A 20 19.35 17.50 2.35
C ALA A 20 19.46 17.64 0.82
N ILE A 21 18.85 16.72 0.07
CA ILE A 21 18.75 16.78 -1.40
C ILE A 21 17.66 17.78 -1.84
N GLY A 22 16.76 18.18 -0.94
CA GLY A 22 15.45 18.77 -1.25
C GLY A 22 15.33 20.30 -1.29
N SER A 23 16.38 21.10 -1.53
CA SER A 23 16.18 22.57 -1.52
C SER A 23 16.92 23.42 -2.55
N ALA A 24 17.55 22.86 -3.58
CA ALA A 24 18.18 23.72 -4.60
C ALA A 24 18.26 23.21 -6.06
N ALA A 25 18.07 21.92 -6.35
CA ALA A 25 18.46 21.40 -7.67
C ALA A 25 17.35 20.83 -8.56
N LEU A 26 16.16 20.46 -8.06
CA LEU A 26 15.14 19.80 -8.89
C LEU A 26 13.71 20.15 -8.40
N PRO A 27 13.06 21.17 -8.96
CA PRO A 27 11.75 21.64 -8.49
C PRO A 27 10.59 20.65 -8.74
N ASP A 28 10.78 19.62 -9.59
CA ASP A 28 9.65 18.77 -10.02
C ASP A 28 10.06 17.33 -10.41
N SER A 29 10.96 16.71 -9.65
CA SER A 29 11.36 15.33 -9.96
C SER A 29 10.37 14.32 -9.36
N ASP A 30 9.43 13.85 -10.17
CA ASP A 30 8.51 12.72 -9.88
C ASP A 30 9.23 11.50 -9.29
N LEU A 31 10.52 11.32 -9.58
CA LEU A 31 11.37 10.27 -9.03
C LEU A 31 11.43 10.25 -7.49
N LEU A 32 11.40 11.42 -6.84
CA LEU A 32 11.45 11.50 -5.37
C LEU A 32 10.08 11.24 -4.73
N LYS A 33 8.98 11.65 -5.39
CA LYS A 33 7.60 11.38 -4.94
C LYS A 33 7.24 9.90 -5.11
N LEU A 34 7.67 9.27 -6.21
CA LEU A 34 7.39 7.86 -6.53
C LEU A 34 7.93 6.86 -5.49
N ASN A 35 8.81 7.29 -4.59
CA ASN A 35 9.61 6.38 -3.77
C ASN A 35 9.39 6.47 -2.26
N GLN A 36 8.76 7.53 -1.74
CA GLN A 36 8.63 7.70 -0.28
C GLN A 36 7.80 6.62 0.41
N LEU A 37 6.70 6.18 -0.20
CA LEU A 37 5.81 5.17 0.38
C LEU A 37 6.28 3.74 0.05
N LYS A 38 6.82 3.52 -1.16
CA LYS A 38 7.37 2.23 -1.58
C LYS A 38 8.52 1.75 -0.67
N PHE A 39 9.38 2.66 -0.22
CA PHE A 39 10.47 2.34 0.69
C PHE A 39 10.07 2.09 2.15
N ARG A 40 8.83 2.44 2.54
CA ARG A 40 8.32 2.21 3.90
C ARG A 40 7.60 0.87 4.05
N LYS A 41 7.55 0.07 2.98
CA LYS A 41 6.88 -1.24 2.97
C LYS A 41 7.58 -2.24 3.91
N LYS A 42 6.78 -2.88 4.75
CA LYS A 42 7.20 -3.96 5.66
C LYS A 42 7.42 -5.27 4.94
N ARG A 43 8.19 -6.16 5.56
CA ARG A 43 8.37 -7.54 5.13
C ARG A 43 7.08 -8.31 5.41
N LEU A 44 6.35 -8.63 4.33
CA LEU A 44 5.07 -9.32 4.38
C LEU A 44 5.12 -10.59 3.52
N ARG A 45 4.34 -11.60 3.89
CA ARG A 45 4.19 -12.85 3.17
C ARG A 45 2.73 -13.12 2.87
N PHE A 46 2.44 -13.51 1.64
CA PHE A 46 1.12 -14.00 1.22
C PHE A 46 1.01 -15.51 1.49
N GLY A 47 -0.16 -15.97 1.95
CA GLY A 47 -0.40 -17.40 2.18
C GLY A 47 -1.85 -17.70 2.55
N ARG A 48 -2.19 -18.99 2.72
CA ARG A 48 -3.55 -19.38 3.13
C ARG A 48 -3.87 -18.82 4.52
N SER A 49 -5.05 -18.21 4.66
CA SER A 49 -5.54 -17.67 5.92
C SER A 49 -6.68 -18.53 6.45
N ARG A 50 -6.86 -18.50 7.78
CA ARG A 50 -7.96 -19.19 8.46
C ARG A 50 -9.26 -18.37 8.43
N ILE A 51 -9.18 -17.10 8.07
CA ILE A 51 -10.31 -16.16 8.04
C ILE A 51 -10.98 -16.19 6.67
N HIS A 52 -10.17 -16.08 5.62
CA HIS A 52 -10.60 -16.12 4.23
C HIS A 52 -9.49 -16.79 3.41
N GLU A 53 -9.82 -17.41 2.28
CA GLU A 53 -8.95 -18.28 1.47
C GLU A 53 -7.45 -17.92 1.53
N TRP A 54 -7.14 -16.64 1.33
CA TRP A 54 -5.79 -16.07 1.37
C TRP A 54 -5.67 -14.90 2.36
N GLY A 55 -4.45 -14.64 2.81
CA GLY A 55 -4.14 -13.53 3.73
C GLY A 55 -2.72 -13.01 3.59
N LEU A 56 -2.48 -11.86 4.22
CA LEU A 56 -1.17 -11.19 4.29
C LEU A 56 -0.63 -11.21 5.72
N PHE A 57 0.59 -11.69 5.91
CA PHE A 57 1.21 -11.93 7.21
C PHE A 57 2.48 -11.11 7.40
N ALA A 58 2.68 -10.52 8.58
CA ALA A 58 3.91 -9.83 8.92
C ALA A 58 5.06 -10.82 9.15
N MET A 59 6.22 -10.54 8.57
CA MET A 59 7.46 -11.32 8.72
C MET A 59 8.50 -10.60 9.58
N GLU A 60 8.12 -9.47 10.16
CA GLU A 60 8.90 -8.68 11.10
C GLU A 60 7.97 -8.01 12.12
N PRO A 61 8.45 -7.64 13.31
CA PRO A 61 7.68 -6.85 14.26
C PRO A 61 7.33 -5.48 13.67
N ILE A 62 6.08 -5.05 13.87
CA ILE A 62 5.57 -3.74 13.43
C ILE A 62 5.11 -3.01 14.69
N ALA A 63 5.65 -1.81 14.92
CA ALA A 63 5.25 -1.00 16.06
C ALA A 63 3.88 -0.35 15.82
N ALA A 64 3.21 0.07 16.89
CA ALA A 64 2.00 0.89 16.76
C ALA A 64 2.29 2.16 15.95
N ASP A 65 1.29 2.62 15.20
CA ASP A 65 1.36 3.80 14.32
C ASP A 65 2.41 3.73 13.19
N GLU A 66 2.95 2.54 12.92
CA GLU A 66 3.89 2.33 11.83
C GLU A 66 3.19 1.90 10.53
N MET A 67 3.56 2.55 9.43
CA MET A 67 3.08 2.19 8.09
C MET A 67 3.50 0.76 7.72
N VAL A 68 2.57 0.01 7.14
CA VAL A 68 2.77 -1.41 6.76
C VAL A 68 3.02 -1.56 5.25
N ILE A 69 2.03 -1.21 4.44
CA ILE A 69 2.05 -1.29 2.98
C ILE A 69 1.03 -0.32 2.42
N GLU A 70 1.33 0.27 1.26
CA GLU A 70 0.37 1.08 0.52
C GLU A 70 -0.69 0.18 -0.15
N TYR A 71 -1.96 0.59 -0.14
CA TYR A 71 -3.00 -0.07 -0.92
C TYR A 71 -2.99 0.46 -2.35
N VAL A 72 -2.53 -0.35 -3.31
CA VAL A 72 -2.35 0.09 -4.70
C VAL A 72 -3.37 -0.58 -5.60
N GLY A 73 -4.05 0.23 -6.41
CA GLY A 73 -4.99 -0.18 -7.44
C GLY A 73 -5.27 0.94 -8.43
N GLN A 74 -6.30 0.78 -9.26
CA GLN A 74 -6.75 1.81 -10.20
C GLN A 74 -7.61 2.85 -9.49
N ASN A 75 -7.32 4.14 -9.69
CA ASN A 75 -8.20 5.21 -9.22
C ASN A 75 -9.43 5.32 -10.14
N ILE A 76 -10.62 5.19 -9.55
CA ILE A 76 -11.91 5.23 -10.23
C ILE A 76 -12.94 6.05 -9.43
N ARG A 77 -13.95 6.56 -10.14
CA ARG A 77 -15.10 7.26 -9.54
C ARG A 77 -16.18 6.28 -9.08
N GLN A 78 -17.09 6.73 -8.21
CA GLN A 78 -18.22 5.94 -7.69
C GLN A 78 -19.01 5.21 -8.79
N VAL A 79 -19.43 5.93 -9.84
CA VAL A 79 -20.24 5.36 -10.93
C VAL A 79 -19.52 4.21 -11.64
N VAL A 80 -18.19 4.29 -11.75
CA VAL A 80 -17.36 3.23 -12.35
C VAL A 80 -17.23 2.04 -11.40
N ALA A 81 -17.10 2.29 -10.09
CA ALA A 81 -17.05 1.23 -9.08
C ALA A 81 -18.34 0.40 -9.07
N ASP A 82 -19.51 1.06 -9.07
CA ASP A 82 -20.82 0.38 -9.08
C ASP A 82 -21.00 -0.50 -10.33
N MET A 83 -20.57 0.01 -11.49
CA MET A 83 -20.61 -0.73 -12.76
C MET A 83 -19.64 -1.91 -12.77
N ARG A 84 -18.44 -1.76 -12.19
CA ARG A 84 -17.46 -2.84 -12.08
C ARG A 84 -17.87 -3.91 -11.09
N GLU A 85 -18.44 -3.55 -9.94
CA GLU A 85 -18.91 -4.52 -8.95
C GLU A 85 -19.97 -5.46 -9.54
N LYS A 86 -20.96 -4.90 -10.26
CA LYS A 86 -21.96 -5.71 -10.98
C LYS A 86 -21.32 -6.64 -12.00
N ARG A 87 -20.35 -6.14 -12.78
CA ARG A 87 -19.63 -6.94 -13.77
C ARG A 87 -18.83 -8.06 -13.12
N TYR A 88 -18.13 -7.79 -12.02
CA TYR A 88 -17.34 -8.79 -11.29
C TYR A 88 -18.22 -9.89 -10.71
N ALA A 89 -19.40 -9.54 -10.17
CA ALA A 89 -20.38 -10.53 -9.75
C ALA A 89 -20.86 -11.42 -10.91
N GLN A 90 -21.13 -10.83 -12.09
CA GLN A 90 -21.53 -11.56 -13.30
C GLN A 90 -20.40 -12.46 -13.85
N GLU A 91 -19.15 -12.03 -13.73
CA GLU A 91 -17.96 -12.82 -14.08
C GLU A 91 -17.68 -13.95 -13.06
N GLY A 92 -18.44 -14.03 -11.97
CA GLY A 92 -18.23 -15.02 -10.91
C GLY A 92 -17.03 -14.73 -9.99
N ILE A 93 -16.56 -13.48 -9.96
CA ILE A 93 -15.51 -13.05 -9.04
C ILE A 93 -16.14 -12.88 -7.66
N GLY A 94 -15.88 -13.84 -6.77
CA GLY A 94 -16.47 -13.89 -5.43
C GLY A 94 -15.98 -12.81 -4.45
N SER A 95 -15.01 -11.97 -4.82
CA SER A 95 -14.51 -10.88 -3.97
C SER A 95 -14.11 -9.67 -4.81
N SER A 96 -14.74 -8.53 -4.56
CA SER A 96 -14.34 -7.22 -5.09
C SER A 96 -13.33 -6.55 -4.15
N TYR A 97 -12.29 -5.95 -4.71
CA TYR A 97 -11.21 -5.32 -3.94
C TYR A 97 -11.24 -3.81 -4.14
N LEU A 98 -12.26 -3.17 -3.55
CA LEU A 98 -12.51 -1.74 -3.65
C LEU A 98 -12.21 -1.06 -2.32
N PHE A 99 -11.44 0.02 -2.35
CA PHE A 99 -11.11 0.83 -1.18
C PHE A 99 -11.51 2.28 -1.40
N ARG A 100 -12.43 2.81 -0.59
CA ARG A 100 -12.89 4.20 -0.69
C ARG A 100 -11.89 5.13 0.01
N VAL A 101 -11.36 6.09 -0.72
CA VAL A 101 -10.47 7.13 -0.18
C VAL A 101 -11.28 8.33 0.28
N ASP A 102 -12.22 8.79 -0.56
CA ASP A 102 -13.14 9.88 -0.29
C ASP A 102 -14.47 9.69 -1.05
N HIS A 103 -15.26 10.74 -1.24
CA HIS A 103 -16.56 10.66 -1.92
C HIS A 103 -16.44 10.35 -3.42
N ASP A 104 -15.38 10.84 -4.06
CA ASP A 104 -15.21 10.77 -5.52
C ASP A 104 -14.10 9.80 -5.95
N THR A 105 -13.28 9.36 -4.99
CA THR A 105 -12.08 8.55 -5.22
C THR A 105 -12.21 7.17 -4.58
N ILE A 106 -12.20 6.14 -5.42
CA ILE A 106 -12.13 4.73 -5.02
C ILE A 106 -10.92 4.09 -5.70
N ILE A 107 -10.18 3.28 -4.96
CA ILE A 107 -9.08 2.47 -5.48
C ILE A 107 -9.58 1.05 -5.72
N ASP A 108 -9.56 0.61 -6.97
CA ASP A 108 -9.91 -0.75 -7.38
C ASP A 108 -8.66 -1.60 -7.63
N ALA A 109 -8.43 -2.57 -6.76
CA ALA A 109 -7.32 -3.51 -6.82
C ALA A 109 -7.72 -4.89 -7.35
N THR A 110 -8.94 -5.06 -7.88
CA THR A 110 -9.52 -6.38 -8.21
C THR A 110 -8.75 -7.09 -9.30
N LYS A 111 -8.43 -6.39 -10.39
CA LYS A 111 -7.67 -6.94 -11.53
C LYS A 111 -6.23 -6.42 -11.54
N CYS A 112 -5.99 -5.21 -11.06
CA CYS A 112 -4.69 -4.56 -11.07
C CYS A 112 -4.41 -3.95 -9.68
N GLY A 113 -3.62 -4.65 -8.85
CA GLY A 113 -3.25 -4.15 -7.53
C GLY A 113 -2.10 -4.92 -6.91
N ASN A 114 -1.65 -4.51 -5.71
CA ASN A 114 -0.57 -5.16 -4.99
C ASN A 114 -1.08 -6.19 -3.95
N LEU A 115 -0.18 -6.71 -3.11
CA LEU A 115 -0.51 -7.70 -2.08
C LEU A 115 -1.42 -7.17 -0.96
N ALA A 116 -1.56 -5.85 -0.81
CA ALA A 116 -2.39 -5.25 0.24
C ALA A 116 -3.87 -5.63 0.11
N ARG A 117 -4.32 -6.02 -1.09
CA ARG A 117 -5.68 -6.50 -1.32
C ARG A 117 -6.04 -7.78 -0.55
N PHE A 118 -5.04 -8.51 -0.06
CA PHE A 118 -5.24 -9.75 0.72
C PHE A 118 -5.16 -9.53 2.23
N ILE A 119 -5.29 -8.29 2.70
CA ILE A 119 -5.57 -8.01 4.11
C ILE A 119 -7.05 -8.34 4.34
N ASN A 120 -7.33 -9.18 5.34
CA ASN A 120 -8.69 -9.61 5.70
C ASN A 120 -9.34 -8.64 6.68
#